data_AF-A0A195DTM3-F1
#
_entry.id   AF-A0A195DTM3-F1
#
_cell.length_a   1.000
_cell.length_b   1.000
_cell.length_c   1.000
_cell.angle_alpha   90.00
_cell.angle_beta   90.00
_cell.angle_gamma   90.00
#
_symmetry.space_group_name_H-M   'P 1'
#
loop_
_entity.id
_entity.type
_entity.pdbx_description
1 polymer ?
#
loop_
_entity_poly.entity_id
_entity_poly.type
_entity_poly.pdbx_seq_one_letter_code
_entity_poly.pdbx_strand_id
1 'polypeptide(L)' 'MAKLMLYVFVVLLAASLIMGATDKCGRHGDPCVSDSQCCTGIRCHRYANRCQVIITEKELMAQREKILGRKGKDY' A
#
# COMPACT_ATOMS: atom_id res chain seq x y z
N MET A 1 -38.66 -15.75 -7.39
CA MET A 1 -38.10 -14.45 -6.94
C MET A 1 -37.05 -14.62 -5.85
N ALA A 2 -37.36 -15.17 -4.67
CA ALA A 2 -36.40 -15.30 -3.56
C ALA A 2 -35.12 -16.10 -3.92
N LYS A 3 -35.24 -17.22 -4.65
CA LYS A 3 -34.10 -18.04 -5.07
C LYS A 3 -33.12 -17.28 -5.99
N LEU A 4 -33.65 -16.49 -6.92
CA LEU A 4 -32.84 -15.73 -7.87
C LEU A 4 -32.07 -14.61 -7.18
N MET A 5 -32.71 -13.92 -6.23
CA MET A 5 -32.05 -12.93 -5.37
C MET A 5 -30.93 -13.55 -4.53
N LEU A 6 -31.15 -14.75 -3.99
CA LEU A 6 -30.14 -15.47 -3.21
C LEU A 6 -28.89 -15.78 -4.05
N TYR A 7 -29.06 -16.26 -5.28
CA TYR A 7 -27.93 -16.50 -6.18
C TYR A 7 -27.18 -15.21 -6.54
N VAL A 8 -27.89 -14.11 -6.79
CA VAL A 8 -27.26 -12.80 -7.07
C VAL A 8 -26.43 -12.33 -5.87
N PHE A 9 -26.95 -12.44 -4.65
CA PHE A 9 -26.20 -12.09 -3.44
C PHE A 9 -24.96 -12.96 -3.26
N VAL A 10 -25.07 -14.28 -3.44
CA VAL A 10 -23.93 -15.20 -3.32
C VAL A 10 -22.84 -14.87 -4.35
N VAL A 11 -23.22 -14.55 -5.58
CA VAL A 11 -22.27 -14.17 -6.64
C VAL A 11 -21.57 -12.85 -6.31
N LEU A 12 -22.31 -11.85 -5.82
CA LEU A 12 -21.73 -10.57 -5.39
C LEU A 12 -20.76 -10.73 -4.20
N LEU A 13 -21.12 -11.59 -3.23
CA LEU A 13 -20.28 -11.90 -2.07
C LEU A 13 -19.00 -12.63 -2.49
N ALA A 14 -19.10 -13.59 -3.41
CA ALA A 14 -17.92 -14.28 -3.94
C ALA A 14 -17.00 -13.33 -4.73
N ALA A 15 -17.57 -12.48 -5.59
CA ALA A 15 -16.79 -11.52 -6.37
C ALA A 15 -16.04 -10.51 -5.48
N SER A 16 -16.70 -9.99 -4.45
CA SER A 16 -16.08 -9.06 -3.50
C SER A 16 -14.94 -9.70 -2.69
N LEU A 17 -15.08 -10.97 -2.28
CA LEU A 17 -14.01 -11.70 -1.58
C LEU A 17 -12.79 -11.95 -2.48
N ILE A 18 -13.01 -12.32 -3.75
CA ILE A 18 -11.92 -12.55 -4.72
C ILE A 18 -11.16 -11.25 -5.00
N MET A 19 -11.87 -10.12 -5.15
CA MET A 19 -11.23 -8.80 -5.34
C MET A 19 -10.49 -8.30 -4.08
N GLY A 20 -10.89 -8.77 -2.89
CA GLY A 20 -10.24 -8.44 -1.62
C GLY A 20 -9.03 -9.32 -1.30
N ALA A 21 -8.76 -10.38 -2.07
CA ALA A 21 -7.56 -11.21 -1.92
C ALA A 21 -6.35 -10.46 -2.52
N THR A 22 -5.74 -9.64 -1.68
CA THR A 22 -4.62 -8.79 -2.06
C THR A 22 -3.34 -9.59 -2.14
N ASP A 23 -2.39 -9.12 -2.97
CA ASP A 23 -1.09 -9.75 -3.20
C ASP A 23 -0.45 -10.31 -1.91
N LYS A 24 0.30 -11.40 -2.03
CA LYS A 24 0.94 -12.12 -0.91
C LYS A 24 2.07 -11.33 -0.20
N CYS A 25 2.12 -10.01 -0.37
CA CYS A 25 3.14 -9.13 0.17
C CYS A 25 2.53 -8.13 1.17
N GLY A 26 3.36 -7.69 2.11
CA GLY A 26 3.02 -6.72 3.15
C GLY A 26 2.86 -5.31 2.58
N ARG A 27 1.74 -4.68 2.95
CA ARG A 27 1.41 -3.29 2.69
C ARG A 27 2.07 -2.38 3.70
N HIS A 28 1.95 -1.06 3.48
CA HIS A 28 2.48 -0.08 4.42
C HIS A 28 1.90 -0.29 5.83
N GLY A 29 2.77 -0.44 6.82
CA GLY A 29 2.40 -0.71 8.22
C GLY A 29 2.25 -2.19 8.58
N ASP A 30 2.33 -3.10 7.61
CA ASP A 30 2.33 -4.53 7.90
C ASP A 30 3.66 -4.94 8.56
N PRO A 31 3.63 -5.91 9.50
CA PRO A 31 4.83 -6.39 10.16
C PRO A 31 5.76 -7.08 9.17
N CYS A 32 7.06 -6.86 9.32
CA CYS A 32 8.08 -7.47 8.47
C CYS A 32 9.39 -7.67 9.23
N VAL A 33 10.19 -8.62 8.74
CA VAL A 33 11.57 -8.90 9.19
C VAL A 33 12.56 -8.70 8.04
N SER A 34 12.11 -8.81 6.79
CA SER A 34 12.94 -8.62 5.60
C SER A 34 12.19 -7.92 4.48
N ASP A 35 12.95 -7.30 3.56
CA ASP A 35 12.41 -6.54 2.45
C ASP A 35 11.55 -7.39 1.48
N SER A 36 11.82 -8.70 1.37
CA SER A 36 11.05 -9.60 0.49
C SER A 36 9.62 -9.84 0.97
N GLN A 37 9.31 -9.48 2.22
CA GLN A 37 7.97 -9.55 2.77
C GLN A 37 7.13 -8.32 2.44
N CYS A 38 7.72 -7.23 1.95
CA CYS A 38 7.00 -6.01 1.59
C CYS A 38 6.70 -5.97 0.09
N CYS A 39 5.61 -5.31 -0.29
CA CYS A 39 5.27 -5.12 -1.70
C CYS A 39 6.28 -4.21 -2.41
N THR A 40 6.30 -4.27 -3.75
CA THR A 40 7.19 -3.47 -4.60
C THR A 40 7.13 -1.98 -4.25
N GLY A 41 8.29 -1.34 -4.13
CA GLY A 41 8.41 0.08 -3.74
C GLY A 41 8.35 0.33 -2.23
N ILE A 42 8.18 -0.72 -1.43
CA ILE A 42 8.13 -0.69 0.02
C ILE A 42 9.30 -1.53 0.56
N ARG A 43 9.92 -1.08 1.66
CA ARG A 43 11.00 -1.80 2.33
C ARG A 43 10.68 -2.05 3.79
N CYS A 44 11.31 -3.05 4.37
CA CYS A 44 11.15 -3.33 5.77
C CYS A 44 12.00 -2.36 6.60
N HIS A 45 11.36 -1.56 7.44
CA HIS A 45 12.06 -0.66 8.34
C HIS A 45 12.66 -1.45 9.51
N ARG A 46 13.98 -1.66 9.51
CA ARG A 46 14.69 -2.56 10.44
C ARG A 46 14.41 -2.34 11.92
N TYR A 47 14.16 -1.09 12.34
CA TYR A 47 13.88 -0.77 13.75
C TYR A 47 12.41 -0.81 14.10
N ALA A 48 11.53 -0.59 13.12
CA ALA A 48 10.09 -0.58 13.35
C ALA A 48 9.49 -1.98 13.13
N ASN A 49 10.19 -2.84 12.38
CA ASN A 49 9.71 -4.13 11.89
C ASN A 49 8.39 -3.99 11.13
N ARG A 50 8.32 -2.94 10.29
CA ARG A 50 7.13 -2.56 9.53
C ARG A 50 7.49 -2.16 8.10
N CYS A 51 6.67 -2.55 7.15
CA CYS A 51 6.83 -2.17 5.75
C CYS A 51 6.59 -0.66 5.57
N GLN A 52 7.58 0.08 5.08
CA GLN A 52 7.54 1.52 4.84
C GLN A 52 7.89 1.91 3.40
N VAL A 53 7.21 2.95 2.90
CA VAL A 53 7.45 3.49 1.56
C VAL A 53 8.82 4.16 1.54
N ILE A 54 9.64 3.83 0.53
CA ILE A 54 10.92 4.53 0.34
C ILE A 54 10.63 5.82 -0.42
N ILE A 55 10.86 6.96 0.22
CA ILE A 55 10.82 8.26 -0.47
C ILE A 55 12.23 8.55 -0.97
N THR A 56 12.39 8.62 -2.29
CA THR A 56 13.68 9.02 -2.88
C THR A 56 13.96 10.50 -2.64
N GLU A 57 15.23 10.91 -2.68
CA GLU A 57 15.59 12.32 -2.51
C GLU A 57 14.89 13.21 -3.56
N LYS A 58 14.77 12.73 -4.80
CA LYS A 58 14.07 13.45 -5.86
C LYS A 58 12.58 13.64 -5.54
N GLU A 59 11.90 12.60 -5.06
CA GLU A 59 10.49 12.68 -4.63
C GLU A 59 10.32 13.58 -3.41
N LEU A 60 11.25 13.51 -2.45
CA LEU A 60 11.26 14.37 -1.28
C LEU A 60 11.38 15.84 -1.67
N MET A 61 12.28 16.17 -2.60
CA MET A 61 12.45 17.55 -3.09
C MET A 61 11.22 18.03 -3.88
N ALA A 62 10.63 17.16 -4.70
CA ALA A 62 9.40 17.49 -5.44
C ALA A 62 8.22 17.74 -4.50
N GLN A 63 8.05 16.91 -3.46
CA GLN A 63 7.03 17.14 -2.42
C GLN A 63 7.32 18.41 -1.62
N ARG A 64 8.59 18.67 -1.29
CA ARG A 64 8.98 19.89 -0.57
C ARG A 64 8.68 21.15 -1.37
N GLU A 65 8.98 21.17 -2.68
CA GLU A 65 8.63 22.30 -3.55
C GLU A 65 7.11 22.52 -3.59
N LYS A 66 6.32 21.44 -3.65
CA LYS A 66 4.85 21.51 -3.61
C LYS A 66 4.33 22.10 -2.29
N ILE A 67 4.94 21.75 -1.15
CA ILE A 67 4.47 22.17 0.19
C ILE A 67 4.95 23.58 0.52
N LEU A 68 6.22 23.90 0.24
CA LEU A 68 6.85 25.16 0.65
C LEU A 68 6.83 26.23 -0.45
N GLY A 69 6.54 25.87 -1.70
CA GLY A 69 6.55 26.79 -2.85
C GLY A 69 7.94 27.30 -3.25
N ARG A 70 9.01 26.65 -2.77
CA ARG A 70 10.40 27.07 -2.94
C ARG A 70 11.26 25.94 -3.48
N LYS A 71 12.17 26.25 -4.41
CA LYS A 71 13.12 25.32 -5.02
C LYS A 71 14.46 25.31 -4.28
N GLY A 72 15.15 24.17 -4.29
CA GLY A 72 16.49 24.01 -3.69
C GLY A 72 16.47 23.69 -2.19
N LYS A 73 17.55 23.12 -1.66
CA LYS A 73 17.67 22.72 -0.23
C LYS A 73 17.88 23.95 0.67
N ASP A 74 17.46 23.87 1.93
CA ASP A 74 17.52 24.97 2.92
C ASP A 74 18.90 25.12 3.59
N TYR A 75 20.00 24.79 2.90
CA TYR A 75 21.35 24.94 3.45
C TYR A 75 22.08 26.15 2.88
#